data_AF-A0A0F9UQV8-F1
#
_entry.id   AF-A0A0F9UQV8-F1
#
_cell.length_a   1.000
_cell.length_b   1.000
_cell.length_c   1.000
_cell.angle_alpha   90.00
_cell.angle_beta   90.00
_cell.angle_gamma   90.00
#
_symmetry.space_group_name_H-M   'P 1'
#
loop_
_entity.id
_entity.type
_entity.pdbx_description
1 polymer ?
#
loop_
_entity_poly.entity_id
_entity_poly.type
_entity_poly.pdbx_seq_one_letter_code
_entity_poly.pdbx_strand_id
1 'polypeptide(L)'
;MYLADRIETALSEIRLQQGHVITANFQIQANKVCQILPIGEMLSIQRTGKSRFVPDAGPINDIINACEHEDAQSYLITDSFLHEILVNDKAPYQISSYLCDALYKKYPSVTVIAYPSAQLNAAINYAVKTDDFWNVWGVSGISKFNGEHLVQGVYKVTQRKNVIKIYDNDQLAWGNFLEDQRITDLPKHLWTPL
;
A
#
# COMPACT_ATOMS: atom_id res chain seq x y z
N MET A 1 10.57 1.15 1.28
CA MET A 1 9.95 0.25 0.28
C MET A 1 8.52 0.72 -0.02
N TYR A 2 8.00 0.49 -1.23
CA TYR A 2 6.64 0.88 -1.62
C TYR A 2 5.77 -0.35 -1.84
N LEU A 3 4.58 -0.36 -1.24
CA LEU A 3 3.56 -1.38 -1.42
C LEU A 3 2.24 -0.72 -1.84
N ALA A 4 1.35 -1.51 -2.43
CA ALA A 4 0.00 -1.11 -2.76
C ALA A 4 -1.00 -2.06 -2.10
N ASP A 5 -2.22 -1.58 -1.83
CA ASP A 5 -3.28 -2.35 -1.16
C ASP A 5 -3.85 -3.49 -2.01
N ARG A 6 -3.80 -3.37 -3.33
CA ARG A 6 -4.26 -4.38 -4.29
C ARG A 6 -3.46 -4.35 -5.58
N ILE A 7 -3.61 -5.41 -6.35
CA ILE A 7 -2.87 -5.62 -7.61
C ILE A 7 -3.13 -4.51 -8.63
N GLU A 8 -4.38 -4.08 -8.79
CA GLU A 8 -4.75 -3.03 -9.74
C GLU A 8 -4.07 -1.70 -9.41
N THR A 9 -3.91 -1.42 -8.12
CA THR A 9 -3.18 -0.24 -7.64
C THR A 9 -1.72 -0.35 -8.02
N ALA A 10 -1.05 -1.47 -7.71
CA ALA A 10 0.34 -1.69 -8.09
C ALA A 10 0.57 -1.57 -9.60
N LEU A 11 -0.33 -2.15 -10.41
CA LEU A 11 -0.27 -2.07 -11.88
C LEU A 11 -0.47 -0.63 -12.40
N SER A 12 -1.37 0.13 -11.76
CA SER A 12 -1.63 1.53 -12.10
C SER A 12 -0.43 2.42 -11.75
N GLU A 13 0.19 2.20 -10.60
CA GLU A 13 1.38 2.95 -10.14
C GLU A 13 2.59 2.76 -11.05
N ILE A 14 2.81 1.54 -11.56
CA ILE A 14 3.86 1.29 -12.57
C ILE A 14 3.44 1.70 -13.99
N ARG A 15 2.26 2.27 -14.15
CA ARG A 15 1.67 2.71 -15.42
C ARG A 15 1.64 1.60 -16.48
N LEU A 16 1.39 0.36 -16.06
CA LEU A 16 1.34 -0.78 -16.98
C LEU A 16 0.25 -0.53 -18.04
N GLN A 17 0.63 -0.59 -19.32
CA GLN A 17 -0.32 -0.64 -20.43
C GLN A 17 -0.54 -2.08 -20.89
N GLN A 18 0.55 -2.80 -21.16
CA GLN A 18 0.52 -4.22 -21.47
C GLN A 18 1.88 -4.84 -21.17
N GLY A 19 1.91 -6.07 -20.64
CA GLY A 19 3.13 -6.85 -20.54
C GLY A 19 3.18 -7.82 -19.36
N HIS A 20 4.33 -8.48 -19.25
CA HIS A 20 4.61 -9.44 -18.18
C HIS A 20 4.98 -8.74 -16.88
N VAL A 21 4.33 -9.13 -15.79
CA VAL A 21 4.55 -8.59 -14.45
C VAL A 21 4.77 -9.72 -13.46
N ILE A 22 5.64 -9.47 -12.48
CA ILE A 22 5.79 -10.29 -11.27
C ILE A 22 5.30 -9.45 -10.09
N THR A 23 4.44 -10.03 -9.26
CA THR A 23 3.93 -9.40 -8.04
C THR A 23 4.28 -10.25 -6.84
N ALA A 24 4.73 -9.61 -5.76
CA ALA A 24 4.86 -10.22 -4.45
C ALA A 24 3.79 -9.63 -3.53
N ASN A 25 3.04 -10.50 -2.87
CA ASN A 25 2.07 -10.13 -1.85
C ASN A 25 2.71 -10.27 -0.49
N PHE A 26 2.46 -9.29 0.38
CA PHE A 26 2.98 -9.27 1.73
C PHE A 26 1.83 -9.23 2.73
N GLN A 27 2.03 -9.89 3.86
CA GLN A 27 1.08 -9.91 4.96
C GLN A 27 1.83 -9.70 6.27
N ILE A 28 1.21 -8.96 7.18
CA ILE A 28 1.71 -8.83 8.56
C ILE A 28 1.64 -10.20 9.24
N GLN A 29 2.74 -10.63 9.83
CA GLN A 29 2.84 -11.91 10.51
C GLN A 29 1.93 -11.96 11.74
N ALA A 30 1.52 -13.18 12.12
CA ALA A 30 0.69 -13.38 13.31
C ALA A 30 1.36 -12.78 14.56
N ASN A 31 0.57 -12.10 15.39
CA ASN A 31 1.00 -11.43 16.63
C ASN A 31 2.01 -10.28 16.45
N LYS A 32 2.27 -9.84 15.21
CA LYS A 32 3.05 -8.62 14.96
C LYS A 32 2.12 -7.42 14.82
N VAL A 33 2.60 -6.27 15.29
CA VAL A 33 1.87 -5.01 15.21
C VAL A 33 2.63 -4.07 14.29
N CYS A 34 1.91 -3.44 13.39
CA CYS A 34 2.43 -2.41 12.50
C CYS A 34 1.80 -1.07 12.87
N GLN A 35 2.61 -0.06 13.17
CA GLN A 35 2.11 1.28 13.41
C GLN A 35 2.03 2.04 12.08
N ILE A 36 0.81 2.40 11.70
CA ILE A 36 0.50 3.05 10.44
C ILE A 36 0.18 4.52 10.73
N LEU A 37 0.85 5.42 10.00
CA LEU A 37 0.50 6.83 9.93
C LEU A 37 -0.33 7.08 8.66
N PRO A 38 -1.66 7.28 8.79
CA PRO A 38 -2.50 7.60 7.65
C PRO A 38 -2.34 9.09 7.28
N ILE A 39 -2.11 9.39 6.01
CA ILE A 39 -2.00 10.75 5.47
C ILE A 39 -3.15 11.00 4.48
N GLY A 40 -3.80 12.15 4.60
CA GLY A 40 -4.98 12.53 3.82
C GLY A 40 -6.30 12.01 4.39
N GLU A 41 -6.27 11.42 5.60
CA GLU A 41 -7.42 10.78 6.23
C GLU A 41 -8.37 11.80 6.86
N MET A 42 -7.84 12.76 7.62
CA MET A 42 -8.63 13.83 8.23
C MET A 42 -9.31 14.65 7.13
N LEU A 43 -8.56 14.94 6.06
CA LEU A 43 -9.09 15.61 4.87
C LEU A 43 -10.22 14.82 4.21
N SER A 44 -10.05 13.50 4.05
CA SER A 44 -11.08 12.65 3.44
C SER A 44 -12.37 12.64 4.27
N ILE A 45 -12.25 12.48 5.59
CA ILE A 45 -13.39 12.47 6.51
C ILE A 45 -14.08 13.84 6.48
N GLN A 46 -13.34 14.94 6.57
CA GLN A 46 -13.91 16.28 6.54
C GLN A 46 -14.67 16.56 5.23
N ARG A 47 -14.14 16.13 4.08
CA ARG A 47 -14.75 16.40 2.77
C ARG A 47 -15.89 15.46 2.39
N THR A 48 -15.86 14.22 2.86
CA THR A 48 -16.75 13.16 2.35
C THR A 48 -17.56 12.45 3.43
N GLY A 49 -17.25 12.70 4.71
CA GLY A 49 -17.80 11.96 5.85
C GLY A 49 -17.31 10.51 5.94
N LYS A 50 -16.34 10.11 5.10
CA LYS A 50 -15.87 8.71 5.01
C LYS A 50 -14.37 8.61 5.20
N SER A 51 -14.01 7.62 6.03
CA SER A 51 -12.65 7.15 6.18
C SER A 51 -12.19 6.35 4.96
N ARG A 52 -10.89 6.42 4.65
CA ARG A 52 -10.25 5.56 3.64
C ARG A 52 -9.52 4.38 4.27
N PHE A 53 -8.94 4.58 5.47
CA PHE A 53 -8.04 3.60 6.09
C PHE A 53 -8.69 2.78 7.21
N VAL A 54 -9.76 3.28 7.83
CA VAL A 54 -10.45 2.62 8.94
C VAL A 54 -11.92 2.38 8.62
N PRO A 55 -12.54 1.29 9.13
CA PRO A 55 -13.95 1.01 8.88
C PRO A 55 -14.90 2.07 9.46
N ASP A 56 -14.47 2.73 10.55
CA ASP A 56 -15.25 3.73 11.26
C ASP A 56 -14.46 5.04 11.39
N ALA A 57 -15.02 6.12 10.84
CA ALA A 57 -14.46 7.46 10.91
C ALA A 57 -14.72 8.16 12.26
N GLY A 58 -15.61 7.61 13.09
CA GLY A 58 -16.06 8.19 14.36
C GLY A 58 -14.90 8.71 15.23
N PRO A 59 -13.90 7.87 15.57
CA PRO A 59 -12.80 8.30 16.44
C PRO A 59 -11.99 9.48 15.91
N ILE A 60 -11.75 9.55 14.58
CA ILE A 60 -11.01 10.66 13.98
C ILE A 60 -11.88 11.92 13.95
N ASN A 61 -13.18 11.76 13.66
CA ASN A 61 -14.13 12.86 13.69
C ASN A 61 -14.28 13.44 15.11
N ASP A 62 -14.29 12.58 16.14
CA ASP A 62 -14.33 12.99 17.54
C ASP A 62 -13.08 13.81 17.92
N ILE A 63 -11.89 13.40 17.46
CA ILE A 63 -10.65 14.18 17.66
C ILE A 63 -10.78 15.57 17.02
N ILE A 64 -11.22 15.64 15.77
CA ILE A 64 -11.35 16.91 15.04
C ILE A 64 -12.38 17.82 15.74
N ASN A 65 -13.51 17.27 16.19
CA ASN A 65 -14.58 18.03 16.83
C ASN A 65 -14.27 18.41 18.29
N ALA A 66 -13.33 17.73 18.94
CA ALA A 66 -12.87 18.06 20.28
C ALA A 66 -11.80 19.18 20.31
N CYS A 67 -11.23 19.54 19.16
CA CYS A 67 -10.25 20.61 19.05
C CYS A 67 -10.90 21.99 19.01
N GLU A 68 -10.16 23.01 19.45
CA GLU A 68 -10.50 24.40 19.12
C GLU A 68 -10.47 24.59 17.60
N HIS A 69 -11.27 25.54 17.11
CA HIS A 69 -11.47 25.72 15.67
C HIS A 69 -10.16 25.93 14.89
N GLU A 70 -9.25 26.75 15.43
CA GLU A 70 -7.96 27.07 14.81
C GLU A 70 -7.01 25.85 14.77
N ASP A 71 -7.04 25.01 15.81
CA ASP A 71 -6.25 23.78 15.87
C ASP A 71 -6.78 22.76 14.86
N ALA A 72 -8.11 22.58 14.79
CA ALA A 72 -8.75 21.72 13.81
C ALA A 72 -8.41 22.13 12.37
N GLN A 73 -8.45 23.44 12.07
CA GLN A 73 -8.02 23.96 10.77
C GLN A 73 -6.54 23.67 10.49
N SER A 74 -5.67 23.86 11.49
CA SER A 74 -4.23 23.60 11.35
C SER A 74 -3.94 22.13 11.05
N TYR A 75 -4.65 21.20 11.71
CA TYR A 75 -4.55 19.77 11.41
C TYR A 75 -5.01 19.44 10.01
N LEU A 76 -6.16 19.97 9.57
CA LEU A 76 -6.69 19.74 8.22
C LEU A 76 -5.77 20.31 7.12
N ILE A 77 -5.22 21.50 7.32
CA ILE A 77 -4.27 22.12 6.38
C ILE A 77 -3.00 21.28 6.30
N THR A 78 -2.48 20.84 7.46
CA THR A 78 -1.29 19.99 7.52
C THR A 78 -1.51 18.67 6.81
N ASP A 79 -2.61 17.97 7.11
CA ASP A 79 -2.98 16.70 6.47
C ASP A 79 -3.15 16.87 4.96
N SER A 80 -3.78 17.97 4.52
CA SER A 80 -3.95 18.27 3.10
C SER A 80 -2.63 18.56 2.38
N PHE A 81 -1.71 19.29 3.01
CA PHE A 81 -0.40 19.58 2.42
C PHE A 81 0.45 18.32 2.28
N LEU A 82 0.48 17.49 3.32
CA LEU A 82 1.18 16.20 3.30
C LEU A 82 0.60 15.27 2.24
N HIS A 83 -0.74 15.21 2.16
CA HIS A 83 -1.46 14.46 1.15
C HIS A 83 -1.05 14.92 -0.26
N GLU A 84 -1.10 16.22 -0.54
CA GLU A 84 -0.75 16.78 -1.85
C GLU A 84 0.66 16.38 -2.29
N ILE A 85 1.65 16.44 -1.39
CA ILE A 85 3.02 16.02 -1.71
C ILE A 85 3.10 14.54 -2.07
N LEU A 86 2.40 13.67 -1.33
CA LEU A 86 2.47 12.22 -1.53
C LEU A 86 1.71 11.76 -2.77
N VAL A 87 0.66 12.48 -3.20
CA VAL A 87 -0.16 12.12 -4.36
C VAL A 87 0.15 12.93 -5.63
N ASN A 88 1.17 13.78 -5.60
CA ASN A 88 1.58 14.54 -6.78
C ASN A 88 2.41 13.66 -7.72
N ASP A 89 1.76 13.08 -8.72
CA ASP A 89 2.39 12.19 -9.70
C ASP A 89 3.35 12.89 -10.68
N LYS A 90 3.36 14.23 -10.68
CA LYS A 90 4.26 15.06 -11.48
C LYS A 90 5.47 15.55 -10.68
N ALA A 91 5.40 15.50 -9.35
CA ALA A 91 6.51 15.92 -8.51
C ALA A 91 7.66 14.91 -8.58
N PRO A 92 8.92 15.37 -8.45
CA PRO A 92 10.05 14.47 -8.29
C PRO A 92 9.83 13.55 -7.09
N TYR A 93 10.05 12.25 -7.31
CA TYR A 93 9.95 11.20 -6.29
C TYR A 93 10.78 11.51 -5.03
N GLN A 94 11.89 12.23 -5.17
CA GLN A 94 12.73 12.66 -4.06
C GLN A 94 11.98 13.51 -3.03
N ILE A 95 10.96 14.27 -3.43
CA ILE A 95 10.18 15.10 -2.52
C ILE A 95 9.32 14.25 -1.59
N SER A 96 8.56 13.29 -2.14
CA SER A 96 7.75 12.38 -1.34
C SER A 96 8.61 11.45 -0.49
N SER A 97 9.76 10.99 -1.01
CA SER A 97 10.74 10.22 -0.23
C SER A 97 11.31 11.03 0.94
N TYR A 98 11.73 12.28 0.71
CA TYR A 98 12.24 13.15 1.77
C TYR A 98 11.18 13.41 2.84
N LEU A 99 9.92 13.60 2.43
CA LEU A 99 8.82 13.77 3.36
C LEU A 99 8.62 12.53 4.23
N CYS A 100 8.60 11.33 3.63
CA CYS A 100 8.51 10.08 4.38
C CYS A 100 9.64 9.93 5.40
N ASP A 101 10.88 10.23 5.01
CA ASP A 101 12.04 10.20 5.92
C ASP A 101 11.90 11.19 7.07
N ALA A 102 11.41 12.40 6.80
CA ALA A 102 11.14 13.40 7.83
C ALA A 102 10.06 12.95 8.81
N LEU A 103 8.97 12.36 8.31
CA LEU A 103 7.90 11.81 9.13
C LEU A 103 8.38 10.64 9.99
N TYR A 104 9.21 9.76 9.44
CA TYR A 104 9.80 8.65 10.20
C TYR A 104 10.78 9.10 11.27
N LYS A 105 11.53 10.19 11.05
CA LYS A 105 12.37 10.82 12.09
C LYS A 105 11.52 11.45 13.19
N LYS A 106 10.41 12.12 12.82
CA LYS A 106 9.49 12.75 13.78
C LYS A 106 8.71 11.72 14.59
N TYR A 107 8.31 10.61 13.97
CA TYR A 107 7.54 9.53 14.59
C TYR A 107 8.29 8.20 14.47
N PRO A 108 9.30 7.95 15.32
CA PRO A 108 10.16 6.77 15.20
C PRO A 108 9.41 5.44 15.28
N SER A 109 8.31 5.39 16.05
CA SER A 109 7.49 4.19 16.23
C SER A 109 6.65 3.82 15.00
N VAL A 110 6.39 4.78 14.09
CA VAL A 110 5.67 4.53 12.85
C VAL A 110 6.53 3.68 11.92
N THR A 111 5.98 2.57 11.44
CA THR A 111 6.65 1.64 10.51
C THR A 111 6.12 1.76 9.09
N VAL A 112 4.92 2.31 8.93
CA VAL A 112 4.25 2.46 7.63
C VAL A 112 3.57 3.82 7.54
N ILE A 113 3.70 4.49 6.40
CA ILE A 113 2.91 5.66 6.03
C ILE A 113 1.93 5.20 4.96
N ALA A 114 0.63 5.28 5.26
CA ALA A 114 -0.44 4.95 4.32
C ALA A 114 -0.97 6.22 3.69
N TYR A 115 -1.11 6.25 2.38
CA TYR A 115 -1.56 7.43 1.63
C TYR A 115 -2.35 7.02 0.38
N PRO A 116 -3.27 7.87 -0.11
CA PRO A 116 -4.04 7.55 -1.31
C PRO A 116 -3.17 7.40 -2.55
N SER A 117 -3.59 6.56 -3.50
CA SER A 117 -2.95 6.45 -4.80
C SER A 117 -3.26 7.68 -5.66
N ALA A 118 -2.24 8.16 -6.39
CA ALA A 118 -2.40 9.20 -7.40
C ALA A 118 -2.95 8.66 -8.73
N GLN A 119 -2.74 7.36 -8.98
CA GLN A 119 -3.10 6.70 -10.24
C GLN A 119 -4.49 6.03 -10.20
N LEU A 120 -4.96 5.62 -9.02
CA LEU A 120 -6.23 4.91 -8.88
C LEU A 120 -7.07 5.47 -7.73
N ASN A 121 -8.28 5.96 -8.06
CA ASN A 121 -9.18 6.52 -7.06
C ASN A 121 -9.57 5.46 -6.01
N ALA A 122 -9.66 5.88 -4.75
CA ALA A 122 -9.95 5.05 -3.58
C ALA A 122 -8.95 3.91 -3.31
N ALA A 123 -7.82 3.88 -4.02
CA ALA A 123 -6.72 2.97 -3.73
C ALA A 123 -5.71 3.58 -2.76
N ILE A 124 -4.93 2.72 -2.13
CA ILE A 124 -3.99 3.06 -1.07
C ILE A 124 -2.61 2.53 -1.42
N ASN A 125 -1.62 3.40 -1.25
CA ASN A 125 -0.21 3.07 -1.26
C ASN A 125 0.35 3.11 0.17
N TYR A 126 1.44 2.38 0.36
CA TYR A 126 2.16 2.31 1.62
C TYR A 126 3.65 2.55 1.37
N ALA A 127 4.20 3.56 2.03
CA ALA A 127 5.64 3.65 2.24
C ALA A 127 5.95 2.87 3.52
N VAL A 128 6.86 1.91 3.43
CA VAL A 128 7.21 0.99 4.53
C VAL A 128 8.70 1.12 4.85
N LYS A 129 9.02 1.27 6.13
CA LYS A 129 10.41 1.20 6.63
C LYS A 129 11.01 -0.18 6.33
N THR A 130 12.24 -0.20 5.86
CA THR A 130 12.91 -1.45 5.46
C THR A 130 13.65 -2.13 6.61
N ASP A 131 14.13 -1.38 7.59
CA ASP A 131 15.07 -1.86 8.61
C ASP A 131 14.52 -3.02 9.44
N ASP A 132 13.21 -3.02 9.71
CA ASP A 132 12.51 -4.05 10.49
C ASP A 132 11.45 -4.80 9.66
N PHE A 133 11.51 -4.68 8.34
CA PHE A 133 10.42 -5.13 7.47
C PHE A 133 10.11 -6.62 7.66
N TRP A 134 11.13 -7.48 7.60
CA TRP A 134 10.97 -8.93 7.69
C TRP A 134 10.64 -9.46 9.09
N ASN A 135 10.77 -8.64 10.13
CA ASN A 135 10.34 -8.99 11.49
C ASN A 135 8.83 -8.80 11.70
N VAL A 136 8.17 -8.05 10.81
CA VAL A 136 6.75 -7.73 10.86
C VAL A 136 6.00 -8.33 9.69
N TRP A 137 6.56 -8.32 8.49
CA TRP A 137 5.94 -8.75 7.25
C TRP A 137 6.51 -10.08 6.78
N GLY A 138 5.71 -10.85 6.07
CA GLY A 138 6.13 -12.03 5.33
C GLY A 138 5.48 -12.09 3.97
N VAL A 139 6.10 -12.81 3.04
CA VAL A 139 5.56 -13.06 1.71
C VAL A 139 4.40 -14.04 1.82
N SER A 140 3.22 -13.59 1.40
CA SER A 140 1.99 -14.37 1.32
C SER A 140 1.69 -14.88 -0.09
N GLY A 141 2.56 -14.58 -1.06
CA GLY A 141 2.43 -15.14 -2.40
C GLY A 141 3.31 -14.41 -3.40
N ILE A 142 3.72 -15.13 -4.44
CA ILE A 142 4.42 -14.54 -5.59
C ILE A 142 3.70 -15.06 -6.84
N SER A 143 3.35 -14.14 -7.73
CA SER A 143 2.69 -14.46 -8.99
C SER A 143 3.44 -13.83 -10.15
N LYS A 144 3.36 -14.46 -11.32
CA LYS A 144 3.69 -13.83 -12.59
C LYS A 144 2.54 -14.00 -13.57
N PHE A 145 2.29 -13.00 -14.40
CA PHE A 145 1.19 -12.99 -15.35
C PHE A 145 1.46 -11.97 -16.47
N ASN A 146 0.63 -12.00 -17.51
CA ASN A 146 0.56 -10.93 -18.49
C ASN A 146 -0.65 -10.04 -18.15
N GLY A 147 -0.39 -8.76 -17.90
CA GLY A 147 -1.42 -7.76 -17.61
C GLY A 147 -1.65 -6.87 -18.83
N GLU A 148 -2.91 -6.46 -19.04
CA GLU A 148 -3.33 -5.51 -20.06
C GLU A 148 -4.29 -4.51 -19.42
N HIS A 149 -3.97 -3.22 -19.51
CA HIS A 149 -4.84 -2.15 -19.06
C HIS A 149 -6.02 -2.05 -20.01
N LEU A 150 -7.23 -2.14 -19.46
CA LEU A 150 -8.44 -1.97 -20.24
C LEU A 150 -8.84 -0.50 -20.21
N VAL A 151 -9.31 -0.02 -19.05
CA VAL A 151 -9.73 1.37 -18.83
C VAL A 151 -9.94 1.60 -17.32
N GLN A 152 -9.85 2.85 -16.85
CA GLN A 152 -10.20 3.24 -15.45
C GLN A 152 -9.48 2.41 -14.36
N GLY A 153 -8.24 1.99 -14.60
CA GLY A 153 -7.48 1.16 -13.67
C GLY A 153 -7.95 -0.29 -13.57
N VAL A 154 -8.80 -0.72 -14.50
CA VAL A 154 -9.21 -2.12 -14.66
C VAL A 154 -8.21 -2.83 -15.57
N TYR A 155 -7.79 -4.02 -15.16
CA TYR A 155 -6.80 -4.83 -15.86
C TYR A 155 -7.36 -6.19 -16.24
N LYS A 156 -7.02 -6.65 -17.44
CA LYS A 156 -7.14 -8.06 -17.82
C LYS A 156 -5.85 -8.77 -17.44
N VAL A 157 -5.97 -9.85 -16.68
CA VAL A 157 -4.86 -10.70 -16.26
C VAL A 157 -4.97 -12.03 -17.01
N THR A 158 -3.87 -12.44 -17.64
CA THR A 158 -3.78 -13.69 -18.39
C THR A 158 -2.50 -14.44 -18.03
N GLN A 159 -2.46 -15.75 -18.32
CA GLN A 159 -1.25 -16.57 -18.15
C GLN A 159 -0.67 -16.53 -16.72
N ARG A 160 -1.53 -16.47 -15.69
CA ARG A 160 -1.09 -16.38 -14.30
C ARG A 160 -0.45 -17.70 -13.85
N LYS A 161 0.72 -17.59 -13.22
CA LYS A 161 1.37 -18.66 -12.46
C LYS A 161 1.70 -18.16 -11.07
N ASN A 162 1.48 -19.01 -10.07
CA ASN A 162 1.89 -18.74 -8.70
C ASN A 162 3.14 -19.55 -8.36
N VAL A 163 3.97 -19.01 -7.47
CA VAL A 163 5.03 -19.78 -6.83
C VAL A 163 4.39 -20.77 -5.87
N ILE A 164 4.74 -22.05 -6.00
CA ILE A 164 4.25 -23.14 -5.13
C ILE A 164 5.28 -23.55 -4.08
N LYS A 165 6.56 -23.21 -4.29
CA LYS A 165 7.65 -23.52 -3.36
C LYS A 165 8.81 -22.54 -3.55
N ILE A 166 9.43 -22.14 -2.44
CA ILE A 166 10.70 -21.42 -2.40
C ILE A 166 11.73 -22.41 -1.83
N TYR A 167 12.83 -22.64 -2.54
CA TYR A 167 13.91 -23.53 -2.11
C TYR A 167 14.95 -22.78 -1.27
N ASP A 168 15.75 -23.52 -0.49
CA ASP A 168 16.81 -22.95 0.38
C ASP A 168 17.94 -22.25 -0.40
N ASN A 169 17.99 -22.45 -1.72
CA ASN A 169 18.90 -21.75 -2.64
C ASN A 169 18.21 -20.57 -3.36
N ASP A 170 17.13 -20.05 -2.79
CA ASP A 170 16.30 -18.94 -3.30
C ASP A 170 15.63 -19.19 -4.66
N GLN A 171 15.65 -20.42 -5.17
CA GLN A 171 14.94 -20.75 -6.41
C GLN A 171 13.43 -20.85 -6.18
N LEU A 172 12.67 -20.37 -7.15
CA LEU A 172 11.21 -20.40 -7.14
C LEU A 172 10.68 -21.54 -8.01
N ALA A 173 9.91 -22.46 -7.41
CA ALA A 173 9.13 -23.43 -8.17
C ALA A 173 7.80 -22.79 -8.59
N TRP A 174 7.54 -22.74 -9.89
CA TRP A 174 6.30 -22.20 -10.45
C TRP A 174 5.27 -23.31 -10.68
N GLY A 175 4.03 -23.06 -10.30
CA GLY A 175 2.91 -23.93 -10.63
C GLY A 175 2.51 -23.88 -12.11
N ASN A 176 1.45 -24.61 -12.44
CA ASN A 176 0.83 -24.58 -13.76
C ASN A 176 0.10 -23.25 -14.02
N PHE A 177 -0.25 -23.01 -15.27
CA PHE A 177 -1.10 -21.87 -15.62
C PHE A 177 -2.48 -22.03 -14.99
N LEU A 178 -2.94 -20.97 -14.34
CA LEU A 178 -4.31 -20.86 -13.86
C LEU A 178 -5.09 -20.06 -14.91
N GLU A 179 -6.12 -20.67 -15.49
CA GLU A 179 -6.91 -20.05 -16.57
C GLU A 179 -7.73 -18.86 -16.07
N ASP A 180 -8.27 -18.91 -14.85
CA ASP A 180 -8.95 -17.78 -14.23
C ASP A 180 -9.21 -18.05 -12.74
N GLN A 181 -8.29 -17.66 -11.85
CA GLN A 181 -8.64 -17.46 -10.44
C GLN A 181 -7.84 -16.28 -9.89
N ARG A 182 -8.56 -15.28 -9.38
CA ARG A 182 -8.02 -14.19 -8.53
C ARG A 182 -7.44 -14.70 -7.20
N ILE A 183 -7.41 -16.01 -7.00
CA ILE A 183 -6.94 -16.70 -5.82
C ILE A 183 -5.45 -16.99 -6.01
N THR A 184 -4.64 -16.24 -5.27
CA THR A 184 -3.29 -16.68 -4.91
C THR A 184 -3.49 -17.73 -3.84
N ASP A 185 -3.17 -19.01 -4.11
CA ASP A 185 -3.02 -19.97 -3.03
C ASP A 185 -1.97 -19.41 -2.08
N LEU A 186 -2.42 -19.10 -0.86
CA LEU A 186 -1.53 -18.62 0.20
C LEU A 186 -0.52 -19.74 0.48
N PRO A 187 0.79 -19.44 0.58
CA PRO A 187 1.73 -20.33 1.24
C PRO A 187 1.11 -20.76 2.58
N LYS A 188 1.18 -22.07 2.91
CA LYS A 188 0.65 -22.60 4.18
C LYS A 188 1.21 -21.85 5.41
N HIS A 189 2.37 -21.20 5.25
CA HIS A 189 2.99 -20.29 6.20
C HIS A 189 3.61 -19.10 5.45
N LEU A 190 3.52 -17.89 6.01
CA LEU A 190 4.20 -16.71 5.46
C LEU A 190 5.70 -16.96 5.38
N TRP A 191 6.30 -16.64 4.24
CA TRP A 191 7.75 -16.80 4.05
C TRP A 191 8.48 -15.52 4.47
N THR A 192 9.60 -15.66 5.17
CA THR A 192 10.53 -14.57 5.50
C THR A 192 11.95 -15.01 5.14
N PRO A 193 12.81 -14.11 4.65
CA PRO A 193 14.23 -14.42 4.54
C PRO A 193 14.83 -14.66 5.92
N LEU A 194 15.77 -15.61 6.00
CA LEU A 194 16.56 -15.90 7.20
C LEU A 194 17.64 -14.82 7.43
#